data_AF-A0A0D6LMD9-F1
#
_entry.id   AF-A0A0D6LMD9-F1
#
_cell.length_a   1.000
_cell.length_b   1.000
_cell.length_c   1.000
_cell.angle_alpha   90.00
_cell.angle_beta   90.00
_cell.angle_gamma   90.00
#
_symmetry.space_group_name_H-M   'P 1'
#
loop_
_entity.id
_entity.type
_entity.pdbx_description
1 polymer ?
#
loop_
_entity_poly.entity_id
_entity_poly.type
_entity_poly.pdbx_seq_one_letter_code
_entity_poly.pdbx_strand_id
1 'polypeptide(L)'
;MYILAISGRVTYPLIYVSPAGSISVILSHAVIIEMSIDRCVRVVCHDNFAAFINGRGTASCILHKKARMLHTRDMVYTKFSSTNDRLAVIGDEGILFSMSHLNEAYLVSSHIKGPSAVSLETLDFSSGHLENDFSIRLFYHEAQTGTQVLLH
;
A
#
# COMPACT_ATOMS: atom_id res chain seq x y z
N MET A 1 6.24 21.28 15.58
CA MET A 1 6.17 20.02 16.35
C MET A 1 5.62 20.36 17.73
N TYR A 2 4.36 20.05 18.02
CA TYR A 2 3.85 20.20 19.38
C TYR A 2 4.27 18.95 20.16
N ILE A 3 5.46 19.00 20.76
CA ILE A 3 5.86 17.98 21.73
C ILE A 3 5.13 18.34 23.02
N LEU A 4 4.16 17.53 23.42
CA LEU A 4 3.70 17.54 24.81
C LEU A 4 4.84 16.92 25.65
N ALA A 5 5.86 17.73 25.94
CA ALA A 5 6.95 17.35 26.84
C ALA A 5 6.56 17.83 28.24
N ILE A 6 5.93 16.96 29.01
CA ILE A 6 5.83 17.19 30.45
C ILE A 6 7.21 16.85 31.02
N SER A 7 7.85 17.83 31.67
CA SER A 7 9.10 17.67 32.43
C SER A 7 10.32 17.08 31.67
N GLY A 8 10.44 17.37 30.36
CA GLY A 8 11.61 16.98 29.55
C GLY A 8 11.64 15.50 29.15
N ARG A 9 10.60 14.73 29.52
CA ARG A 9 10.35 13.40 28.97
C ARG A 9 9.43 13.51 27.77
N VAL A 10 9.79 12.82 26.70
CA VAL A 10 8.92 12.60 25.55
C VAL A 10 7.71 11.80 26.03
N THR A 11 6.51 12.37 25.96
CA THR A 11 5.28 11.63 26.21
C THR A 11 4.63 11.27 24.88
N TYR A 12 4.17 10.03 24.77
CA TYR A 12 3.49 9.53 23.59
C TYR A 12 1.96 9.61 23.79
N PRO A 13 1.18 9.81 22.72
CA PRO A 13 1.62 9.93 21.33
C PRO A 13 2.26 11.28 21.02
N LEU A 14 3.23 11.28 20.10
CA LEU A 14 3.71 12.52 19.50
C LEU A 14 2.85 12.85 18.30
N ILE A 15 2.32 14.06 18.27
CA ILE A 15 1.47 14.54 17.17
C ILE A 15 2.19 15.69 16.46
N TYR A 16 2.35 15.53 15.15
CA TYR A 16 2.91 16.53 14.26
C TYR A 16 1.89 16.86 13.17
N VAL A 17 1.71 18.15 12.90
CA VAL A 17 0.92 18.63 11.77
C VAL A 17 1.88 19.36 10.85
N SER A 18 1.97 18.92 9.60
CA SER A 18 2.85 19.53 8.60
C SER A 18 2.22 20.80 8.02
N PRO A 19 3.02 21.72 7.45
CA PRO A 19 2.50 22.87 6.71
C PRO A 19 1.64 22.50 5.49
N ALA A 20 1.72 21.24 5.03
CA ALA A 20 0.89 20.70 3.95
C ALA A 20 -0.42 20.09 4.45
N GLY A 21 -0.74 20.20 5.75
CA GLY A 21 -1.99 19.71 6.33
C GLY A 21 -2.02 18.22 6.64
N SER A 22 -0.90 17.50 6.46
CA SER A 22 -0.79 16.11 6.91
C SER A 22 -0.54 16.03 8.41
N ILE A 23 -1.14 15.05 9.07
CA ILE A 23 -0.99 14.75 10.49
C ILE A 23 -0.19 13.46 10.62
N SER A 24 0.87 13.48 11.41
CA SER A 24 1.65 12.31 11.80
C SER A 24 1.49 12.06 13.31
N VAL A 25 1.08 10.86 13.67
CA VAL A 25 0.96 10.39 15.06
C VAL A 25 1.97 9.28 15.28
N ILE A 26 2.91 9.48 16.20
CA ILE A 26 3.93 8.48 16.56
C ILE A 26 3.53 7.89 17.91
N LEU A 27 3.38 6.57 17.96
CA LEU A 27 3.06 5.82 19.17
C LEU A 27 4.34 5.35 19.89
N SER A 28 4.20 4.87 21.12
CA SER A 28 5.31 4.48 22.00
C SER A 28 6.21 3.36 21.46
N HIS A 29 5.73 2.58 20.50
CA HIS A 29 6.45 1.43 19.92
C HIS A 29 6.84 1.69 18.45
N ALA A 30 7.17 2.93 18.10
CA ALA A 30 7.59 3.33 16.75
C ALA A 30 6.57 3.00 15.63
N VAL A 31 5.29 2.86 16.00
CA VAL A 31 4.20 2.84 15.02
C VAL A 31 3.85 4.27 14.65
N ILE A 32 3.90 4.57 13.36
CA ILE A 32 3.62 5.88 12.80
C ILE A 32 2.31 5.79 12.03
N ILE A 33 1.38 6.70 12.32
CA ILE A 33 0.15 6.88 11.57
C ILE A 33 0.27 8.23 10.87
N GLU A 34 0.28 8.22 9.55
CA GLU A 34 0.23 9.41 8.71
C GLU A 34 -1.17 9.54 8.11
N MET A 35 -1.76 10.72 8.17
CA MET A 35 -3.08 10.96 7.58
C MET A 35 -3.16 12.35 6.95
N SER A 36 -3.96 12.46 5.89
CA SER A 36 -4.46 13.73 5.39
C SER A 36 -5.97 13.73 5.65
N ILE A 37 -6.48 14.79 6.28
CA ILE A 37 -7.88 14.86 6.72
C ILE A 37 -8.80 14.58 5.52
N ASP A 38 -9.69 13.61 5.67
CA ASP A 38 -10.69 13.19 4.66
C ASP A 38 -10.10 12.59 3.36
N ARG A 39 -8.79 12.37 3.26
CA ARG A 39 -8.15 11.98 1.99
C ARG A 39 -7.43 10.66 2.00
N CYS A 40 -6.67 10.35 3.04
CA CYS A 40 -5.97 9.06 3.13
C CYS A 40 -5.37 8.84 4.51
N VAL A 41 -5.08 7.57 4.80
CA VAL A 41 -4.36 7.12 5.99
C VAL A 41 -3.29 6.13 5.57
N ARG A 42 -2.12 6.24 6.20
CA ARG A 42 -1.01 5.30 6.11
C ARG A 42 -0.56 4.93 7.53
N VAL A 43 -0.33 3.65 7.76
CA VAL A 43 0.26 3.14 8.99
C VAL A 43 1.59 2.49 8.65
N VAL A 44 2.63 2.82 9.40
CA VAL A 44 3.98 2.27 9.26
C VAL A 44 4.42 1.72 10.60
N CYS A 45 4.71 0.43 10.63
CA CYS A 45 5.43 -0.21 11.72
C CYS A 45 6.81 -0.59 11.18
N HIS A 46 7.84 0.17 11.60
CA HIS A 46 9.20 0.01 11.10
C HIS A 46 9.64 -1.47 11.14
N ASP A 47 10.28 -1.94 10.06
CA ASP A 47 10.72 -3.33 9.82
C ASP A 47 9.65 -4.44 9.81
N ASN A 48 8.39 -4.12 10.12
CA ASN A 48 7.31 -5.10 10.18
C ASN A 48 6.39 -4.99 8.96
N PHE A 49 5.65 -3.88 8.85
CA PHE A 49 4.73 -3.68 7.74
C PHE A 49 4.40 -2.20 7.54
N ALA A 50 3.88 -1.88 6.35
CA ALA A 50 3.16 -0.65 6.10
C ALA A 50 1.79 -0.96 5.48
N ALA A 51 0.80 -0.14 5.76
CA ALA A 51 -0.52 -0.22 5.14
C ALA A 51 -1.00 1.17 4.75
N PHE A 52 -1.75 1.28 3.67
CA PHE A 52 -2.29 2.53 3.18
C PHE A 52 -3.70 2.33 2.63
N ILE A 53 -4.55 3.35 2.76
CA ILE A 53 -5.84 3.45 2.09
C ILE A 53 -6.16 4.91 1.77
N ASN A 54 -6.75 5.16 0.60
CA ASN A 54 -7.30 6.46 0.26
C ASN A 54 -8.76 6.60 0.74
N GLY A 55 -9.22 7.83 0.91
CA GLY A 55 -10.55 8.16 1.46
C GLY A 55 -11.71 7.72 0.57
N ARG A 56 -11.44 7.49 -0.72
CA ARG A 56 -12.42 6.95 -1.68
C ARG A 56 -12.55 5.42 -1.63
N GLY A 57 -11.64 4.73 -0.95
CA GLY A 57 -11.58 3.26 -0.94
C GLY A 57 -11.19 2.62 -2.28
N THR A 58 -10.73 3.40 -3.26
CA THR A 58 -10.37 2.91 -4.61
C THR A 58 -8.91 2.49 -4.74
N ALA A 59 -8.09 2.77 -3.72
CA ALA A 59 -6.70 2.36 -3.69
C ALA A 59 -6.27 2.07 -2.26
N SER A 60 -5.66 0.91 -2.05
CA SER A 60 -5.07 0.53 -0.77
C SER A 60 -3.87 -0.40 -0.98
N CYS A 61 -3.03 -0.53 0.04
CA CYS A 61 -1.97 -1.51 0.01
C CYS A 61 -1.56 -2.03 1.38
N ILE A 62 -0.88 -3.18 1.35
CA ILE A 62 -0.17 -3.77 2.47
C ILE A 62 1.24 -4.15 1.99
N LEU A 63 2.25 -3.67 2.69
CA LEU A 63 3.65 -4.03 2.50
C LEU A 63 4.10 -4.83 3.70
N HIS A 64 4.48 -6.08 3.51
CA HIS A 64 5.07 -6.93 4.53
C HIS A 64 6.28 -7.67 3.95
N LYS A 65 7.21 -8.09 4.80
CA LYS A 65 8.42 -8.83 4.38
C LYS A 65 8.16 -10.14 3.63
N LYS A 66 6.95 -10.69 3.72
CA LYS A 66 6.56 -11.94 3.04
C LYS A 66 5.67 -11.71 1.81
N ALA A 67 4.94 -10.62 1.78
CA ALA A 67 3.98 -10.35 0.72
C ALA A 67 3.72 -8.85 0.61
N ARG A 68 3.52 -8.39 -0.61
CA ARG A 68 3.13 -7.04 -0.96
C ARG A 68 1.82 -7.13 -1.72
N MET A 69 0.84 -6.35 -1.30
CA MET A 69 -0.50 -6.33 -1.87
C MET A 69 -0.82 -4.90 -2.28
N LEU A 70 -1.25 -4.71 -3.53
CA LEU A 70 -1.74 -3.45 -4.06
C LEU A 70 -3.16 -3.67 -4.58
N HIS A 71 -4.09 -2.92 -4.04
CA HIS A 71 -5.47 -2.85 -4.51
C HIS A 71 -5.64 -1.57 -5.33
N THR A 72 -6.14 -1.73 -6.55
CA THR A 72 -6.60 -0.65 -7.44
C THR A 72 -8.11 -0.74 -7.59
N ARG A 73 -8.72 0.11 -8.42
CA ARG A 73 -10.18 0.06 -8.64
C ARG A 73 -10.66 -1.30 -9.17
N ASP A 74 -9.83 -1.98 -9.95
CA ASP A 74 -10.25 -3.14 -10.75
C ASP A 74 -9.62 -4.45 -10.28
N MET A 75 -8.46 -4.39 -9.62
CA MET A 75 -7.64 -5.56 -9.36
C MET A 75 -6.94 -5.49 -8.00
N VAL A 76 -6.62 -6.66 -7.45
CA VAL A 76 -5.67 -6.80 -6.34
C VAL A 76 -4.45 -7.58 -6.81
N TYR A 77 -3.31 -6.91 -6.83
CA TYR A 77 -2.02 -7.48 -7.17
C TYR A 77 -1.31 -7.92 -5.89
N THR A 78 -0.79 -9.15 -5.88
CA THR A 78 -0.02 -9.70 -4.78
C THR A 78 1.32 -10.23 -5.29
N LYS A 79 2.41 -9.74 -4.71
CA LYS A 79 3.75 -10.32 -4.88
C LYS A 79 4.24 -10.93 -3.58
N PHE A 80 4.62 -12.20 -3.61
CA PHE A 80 5.20 -12.88 -2.46
C PHE A 80 6.72 -12.75 -2.51
N SER A 81 7.31 -12.11 -1.50
CA SER A 81 8.75 -11.78 -1.42
C SER A 81 9.67 -12.97 -1.13
N SER A 82 9.20 -14.21 -1.35
CA SER A 82 10.05 -15.41 -1.34
C SER A 82 10.86 -15.53 -2.64
N THR A 83 11.96 -16.28 -2.61
CA THR A 83 12.98 -16.51 -3.66
C THR A 83 12.53 -16.73 -5.11
N ASN A 84 11.24 -16.92 -5.38
CA ASN A 84 10.71 -17.31 -6.69
C ASN A 84 9.70 -16.31 -7.27
N ASP A 85 9.63 -15.08 -6.72
CA ASP A 85 8.77 -13.99 -7.22
C ASP A 85 7.36 -14.45 -7.62
N ARG A 86 6.70 -15.14 -6.68
CA ARG A 86 5.33 -15.63 -6.90
C ARG A 86 4.40 -14.44 -6.97
N LEU A 87 3.52 -14.44 -7.97
CA LEU A 87 2.56 -13.39 -8.24
C LEU A 87 1.15 -13.98 -8.23
N ALA A 88 0.21 -13.20 -7.69
CA ALA A 88 -1.21 -13.44 -7.86
C ALA A 88 -1.93 -12.14 -8.23
N VAL A 89 -2.85 -12.20 -9.18
CA VAL A 89 -3.74 -11.09 -9.52
C VAL A 89 -5.17 -11.56 -9.35
N ILE A 90 -5.92 -10.85 -8.52
CA ILE A 90 -7.31 -11.14 -8.21
C ILE A 90 -8.16 -10.10 -8.93
N GLY A 91 -9.10 -10.56 -9.75
CA GLY A 91 -10.05 -9.73 -10.46
C GLY A 91 -11.41 -10.43 -10.62
N ASP A 92 -12.32 -9.79 -11.35
CA ASP A 92 -13.69 -10.27 -11.52
C ASP A 92 -13.77 -11.64 -12.22
N GLU A 93 -12.86 -11.90 -13.16
CA GLU A 93 -12.82 -13.16 -13.93
C GLU A 93 -12.19 -14.33 -13.17
N GLY A 94 -11.55 -14.08 -12.02
CA GLY A 94 -10.90 -15.10 -11.20
C GLY A 94 -9.53 -14.67 -10.66
N ILE A 95 -8.69 -15.66 -10.36
CA ILE A 95 -7.36 -15.45 -9.80
C ILE A 95 -6.31 -16.00 -10.76
N LEU A 96 -5.41 -15.13 -11.20
CA LEU A 96 -4.23 -15.49 -11.98
C LEU A 96 -3.04 -15.74 -11.07
N PHE A 97 -2.32 -16.84 -11.27
CA PHE A 97 -1.06 -17.14 -10.59
C PHE A 97 0.09 -17.20 -11.58
N SER A 98 1.24 -16.63 -11.20
CA SER A 98 2.47 -16.70 -12.00
C SER A 98 3.71 -16.71 -11.10
N MET A 99 4.87 -17.01 -11.70
CA MET A 99 6.20 -16.97 -11.08
C MET A 99 7.21 -16.49 -12.12
N SER A 100 8.34 -15.94 -11.69
CA SER A 100 9.33 -15.34 -12.59
C SER A 100 9.95 -16.28 -13.65
N HIS A 101 9.89 -17.60 -13.44
CA HIS A 101 10.46 -18.60 -14.35
C HIS A 101 9.41 -19.24 -15.28
N LEU A 102 8.14 -18.87 -15.16
CA LEU A 102 7.07 -19.39 -16.01
C LEU A 102 6.91 -18.49 -17.24
N ASN A 103 6.57 -19.10 -18.37
CA ASN A 103 6.21 -18.38 -19.60
C ASN A 103 4.71 -18.05 -19.68
N GLU A 104 3.93 -18.62 -18.76
CA GLU A 104 2.47 -18.53 -18.71
C GLU A 104 2.03 -18.23 -17.28
N ALA A 105 0.89 -17.55 -17.16
CA ALA A 105 0.12 -17.48 -15.93
C ALA A 105 -0.99 -18.54 -15.95
N TYR A 106 -1.47 -18.95 -14.78
CA TYR A 106 -2.57 -19.90 -14.64
C TYR A 106 -3.78 -19.21 -14.03
N LEU A 107 -4.85 -19.11 -14.80
CA LEU A 107 -6.15 -18.58 -14.37
C LEU A 107 -6.97 -19.68 -13.69
N VAL A 108 -7.42 -19.40 -12.47
CA VAL A 108 -8.43 -20.17 -11.77
C VAL A 108 -9.70 -19.32 -11.73
N SER A 109 -10.75 -19.78 -12.43
CA SER A 109 -12.02 -19.08 -12.58
C SER A 109 -13.19 -20.01 -12.27
N SER A 110 -14.31 -19.45 -11.82
CA SER A 110 -15.57 -20.21 -11.64
C SER A 110 -16.20 -20.63 -12.97
N HIS A 111 -15.83 -19.98 -14.08
CA HIS A 111 -16.37 -20.23 -15.41
C HIS A 111 -15.61 -21.32 -16.19
N ILE A 112 -14.46 -21.76 -15.68
CA ILE A 112 -13.57 -22.71 -16.36
C ILE A 112 -13.35 -23.93 -15.46
N LYS A 113 -13.42 -25.13 -16.05
CA LYS A 113 -13.12 -26.37 -15.31
C LYS A 113 -11.60 -26.55 -15.22
N GLY A 114 -11.04 -26.27 -14.05
CA GLY A 114 -9.61 -26.40 -13.78
C GLY A 114 -8.82 -25.14 -14.17
N PRO A 115 -7.49 -25.13 -13.94
CA PRO A 115 -6.66 -23.99 -14.30
C PRO A 115 -6.50 -23.88 -15.81
N SER A 116 -6.58 -22.66 -16.34
CA SER A 116 -6.30 -22.34 -17.74
C SER A 116 -4.98 -21.59 -17.85
N ALA A 117 -4.11 -22.02 -18.75
CA ALA A 117 -2.90 -21.27 -19.09
C ALA A 117 -3.28 -19.98 -19.85
N VAL A 118 -2.59 -18.88 -19.52
CA VAL A 118 -2.71 -17.58 -20.17
C VAL A 118 -1.30 -17.08 -20.48
N SER A 119 -1.06 -16.66 -21.72
CA SER A 119 0.24 -16.11 -22.10
C SER A 119 0.57 -14.87 -21.27
N LEU A 120 1.84 -14.73 -20.84
CA LEU A 120 2.30 -13.51 -20.18
C LEU A 120 2.42 -12.33 -21.14
N GLU A 121 2.47 -12.55 -22.47
CA GLU A 121 2.54 -11.48 -23.46
C GLU A 121 1.29 -10.60 -23.48
N THR A 122 0.15 -11.17 -23.09
CA THR A 122 -1.14 -10.47 -23.06
C THR A 122 -1.43 -9.82 -21.71
N LEU A 123 -0.57 -10.02 -20.70
CA LEU A 123 -0.78 -9.57 -19.33
C LEU A 123 0.39 -8.70 -18.85
N ASP A 124 0.10 -7.48 -18.41
CA ASP A 124 1.09 -6.63 -17.75
C ASP A 124 1.33 -7.12 -16.31
N PHE A 125 2.20 -8.12 -16.17
CA PHE A 125 2.72 -8.62 -14.89
C PHE A 125 3.98 -7.89 -14.44
N SER A 126 4.24 -6.66 -14.92
CA SER A 126 5.46 -5.94 -14.54
C SER A 126 5.50 -5.67 -13.03
N SER A 127 6.09 -6.59 -12.26
CA SER A 127 6.13 -6.47 -10.80
C SER A 127 6.95 -5.28 -10.30
N GLY A 128 7.59 -4.53 -11.20
CA GLY A 128 8.32 -3.31 -10.91
C GLY A 128 7.49 -2.25 -10.17
N HIS A 129 6.16 -2.23 -10.34
CA HIS A 129 5.30 -1.35 -9.54
C HIS A 129 5.08 -1.83 -8.10
N LEU A 130 5.40 -3.09 -7.80
CA LEU A 130 5.39 -3.70 -6.45
C LEU A 130 6.78 -3.73 -5.82
N GLU A 131 7.83 -3.50 -6.62
CA GLU A 131 9.18 -3.22 -6.15
C GLU A 131 9.23 -1.80 -5.58
N ASN A 132 9.86 -1.62 -4.41
CA ASN A 132 9.87 -0.40 -3.57
C ASN A 132 8.66 -0.20 -2.64
N ASP A 133 8.82 0.65 -1.63
CA ASP A 133 7.71 1.08 -0.78
C ASP A 133 6.77 1.96 -1.61
N PHE A 134 5.68 1.37 -2.13
CA PHE A 134 4.66 2.12 -2.86
C PHE A 134 3.62 2.76 -1.93
N SER A 135 3.58 2.40 -0.65
CA SER A 135 2.64 2.98 0.32
C SER A 135 2.94 4.47 0.56
N ILE A 136 4.21 4.87 0.59
CA ILE A 136 4.60 6.30 0.70
C ILE A 136 4.20 7.09 -0.55
N ARG A 137 4.39 6.50 -1.73
CA ARG A 137 4.05 7.14 -3.01
C ARG A 137 2.54 7.38 -3.11
N LEU A 138 1.75 6.36 -2.76
CA LEU A 138 0.29 6.46 -2.72
C LEU A 138 -0.17 7.51 -1.70
N PHE A 139 0.47 7.55 -0.52
CA PHE A 139 0.17 8.57 0.49
C PHE A 139 0.39 9.98 -0.02
N TYR A 140 1.58 10.32 -0.50
CA TYR A 140 1.85 11.69 -0.97
C TYR A 140 1.08 12.05 -2.24
N HIS A 141 0.70 11.07 -3.06
CA HIS A 141 -0.19 11.32 -4.20
C HIS A 141 -1.61 11.71 -3.75
N GLU A 142 -2.19 11.01 -2.77
CA GLU A 142 -3.57 11.25 -2.30
C GLU A 142 -3.68 12.35 -1.24
N ALA A 143 -2.61 12.58 -0.47
CA ALA A 143 -2.58 13.52 0.64
C ALA A 143 -2.56 15.00 0.21
N GLN A 144 -2.20 15.29 -1.03
CA GLN A 144 -2.10 16.67 -1.57
C GLN A 144 -3.43 17.40 -1.45
N THR A 145 -3.55 18.26 -0.44
CA THR A 145 -4.52 19.36 -0.45
C THR A 145 -4.19 20.26 -1.64
N GLY A 146 -5.18 20.86 -2.30
CA GLY A 146 -4.95 21.81 -3.40
C GLY A 146 -4.12 23.03 -2.96
N THR A 147 -4.14 24.10 -3.75
CA THR A 147 -3.37 25.33 -3.47
C THR A 147 -3.44 25.74 -2.00
N GLN A 148 -2.27 25.91 -1.38
CA GLN A 148 -2.11 26.22 0.04
C GLN A 148 -2.97 27.43 0.41
N VAL A 149 -4.08 27.21 1.14
CA VAL A 149 -4.90 28.32 1.64
C VAL A 149 -4.28 28.77 2.96
N LEU A 150 -3.60 29.91 2.94
CA LEU A 150 -3.23 30.61 4.17
C LEU A 150 -4.55 31.01 4.86
N LEU A 151 -4.83 30.42 6.02
CA LEU A 151 -5.88 30.95 6.89
C LEU A 151 -5.33 32.21 7.56
N HIS A 152 -5.95 33.35 7.26
CA HIS A 152 -5.74 34.63 7.95
C HIS A 152 -6.50 34.66 9.28
#